data_AF-A0A7V6JL70-F1
#
_entry.id   AF-A0A7V6JL70-F1
#
_cell.length_a   1.000
_cell.length_b   1.000
_cell.length_c   1.000
_cell.angle_alpha   90.00
_cell.angle_beta   90.00
_cell.angle_gamma   90.00
#
_symmetry.space_group_name_H-M   'P 1'
#
loop_
_entity.id
_entity.type
_entity.pdbx_description
1 polymer ?
#
loop_
_entity_poly.entity_id
_entity_poly.type
_entity_poly.pdbx_seq_one_letter_code
_entity_poly.pdbx_strand_id
1 'polypeptide(L)'
;MYNALLVFLFFILIMALQARHLKCEFVKISQKNLNIRIALISDIHMRFLMVPSDDAAKAISKNNPDLIIIAGDIIDKEKHIYAFTRWIKKVSGNIPVYLVLGNHDHSCFKKNPKSKDIFMLNIKNLGLKLLINDSTIFRKNGKSVNLIGIDDYRQGKTNKGLALSKKDPSADMNIAISHNPEFALS
;
A
#
# COMPACT_ATOMS: atom_id res chain seq x y z
N MET A 1 -27.72 -8.49 32.05
CA MET A 1 -26.52 -7.67 31.77
C MET A 1 -25.28 -8.51 31.50
N TYR A 2 -24.96 -9.55 32.29
CA TYR A 2 -23.78 -10.41 32.07
C TYR A 2 -23.76 -11.12 30.70
N ASN A 3 -24.90 -11.65 30.23
CA ASN A 3 -24.96 -12.32 28.93
C ASN A 3 -24.66 -11.38 27.75
N ALA A 4 -25.12 -10.12 27.82
CA ALA A 4 -24.82 -9.12 26.79
C ALA A 4 -23.33 -8.76 26.78
N LEU A 5 -22.70 -8.65 27.96
CA LEU A 5 -21.26 -8.43 28.07
C LEU A 5 -20.46 -9.61 27.52
N LEU A 6 -20.87 -10.86 27.80
CA LEU A 6 -20.21 -12.05 27.28
C LEU A 6 -20.28 -12.14 25.75
N VAL A 7 -21.45 -11.85 25.17
CA VAL A 7 -21.63 -11.82 23.71
C VAL A 7 -20.74 -10.73 23.09
N PHE A 8 -20.68 -9.55 23.69
CA PHE A 8 -19.80 -8.47 23.23
C PHE A 8 -18.32 -8.87 23.28
N LEU A 9 -17.85 -9.44 24.39
CA LEU A 9 -16.47 -9.91 24.53
C LEU A 9 -16.13 -11.02 23.54
N PHE A 10 -17.06 -11.96 23.32
CA PHE A 10 -16.91 -13.03 22.34
C PHE A 10 -16.80 -12.48 20.91
N PHE A 11 -17.61 -11.47 20.58
CA PHE A 11 -17.53 -10.78 19.28
C PHE A 11 -16.17 -10.09 19.08
N ILE A 12 -15.68 -9.36 20.09
CA ILE A 12 -14.34 -8.75 20.06
C ILE A 12 -13.24 -9.80 19.88
N LEU A 13 -13.35 -10.94 20.56
CA LEU A 13 -12.41 -12.05 20.41
C LEU A 13 -12.40 -12.59 18.97
N ILE A 14 -13.57 -12.82 18.37
CA ILE A 14 -13.66 -13.28 16.97
C ILE A 14 -13.00 -12.27 16.03
N MET A 15 -13.32 -10.98 16.17
CA MET A 15 -12.71 -9.93 15.34
C MET A 15 -11.18 -9.90 15.49
N ALA A 16 -10.67 -10.04 16.73
CA ALA A 16 -9.24 -10.07 16.99
C ALA A 16 -8.55 -11.30 16.38
N LEU A 17 -9.21 -12.46 16.38
CA LEU A 17 -8.71 -13.67 15.73
C LEU A 17 -8.71 -13.53 14.21
N GLN A 18 -9.78 -12.97 13.62
CA GLN A 18 -9.86 -12.69 12.19
C GLN A 18 -8.79 -11.70 11.73
N ALA A 19 -8.58 -10.62 12.49
CA ALA A 19 -7.58 -9.60 12.17
C ALA A 19 -6.12 -10.12 12.21
N ARG A 20 -5.87 -11.24 12.92
CA ARG A 20 -4.57 -11.93 12.91
C ARG A 20 -4.41 -12.89 11.74
N HIS A 21 -5.50 -13.35 11.15
CA HIS A 21 -5.46 -14.33 10.08
C HIS A 21 -5.18 -13.66 8.74
N LEU A 22 -3.95 -13.83 8.26
CA LEU A 22 -3.55 -13.37 6.94
C LEU A 22 -4.08 -14.31 5.85
N LYS A 23 -4.98 -13.79 5.00
CA LYS A 23 -5.48 -14.48 3.80
C LYS A 23 -4.89 -13.84 2.55
N CYS A 24 -4.42 -14.65 1.60
CA CYS A 24 -4.02 -14.18 0.28
C CYS A 24 -5.16 -14.42 -0.72
N GLU A 25 -5.51 -13.38 -1.47
CA GLU A 25 -6.47 -13.45 -2.58
C GLU A 25 -5.77 -13.12 -3.90
N PHE A 26 -6.31 -13.65 -5.00
CA PHE A 26 -5.68 -13.56 -6.31
C PHE A 26 -6.69 -13.08 -7.34
N VAL A 27 -6.32 -12.02 -8.05
CA VAL A 27 -7.06 -11.52 -9.21
C VAL A 27 -6.18 -11.71 -10.43
N LYS A 28 -6.70 -12.39 -11.46
CA LYS A 28 -6.00 -12.55 -12.74
C LYS A 28 -6.57 -11.56 -13.74
N ILE A 29 -5.74 -10.61 -14.16
CA ILE A 29 -6.08 -9.68 -15.24
C ILE A 29 -5.51 -10.27 -16.53
N SER A 30 -6.40 -10.58 -17.48
CA SER A 30 -6.01 -11.17 -18.76
C SER A 30 -5.33 -10.14 -19.65
N GLN A 31 -4.00 -10.07 -19.58
CA GLN A 31 -3.17 -9.32 -20.52
C GLN A 31 -2.18 -10.27 -21.19
N LYS A 32 -2.27 -10.39 -22.52
CA LYS A 32 -1.45 -11.34 -23.27
C LYS A 32 0.03 -10.99 -23.08
N ASN A 33 0.82 -11.98 -22.67
CA ASN A 33 2.28 -11.93 -22.58
C ASN A 33 2.89 -10.96 -21.55
N LEU A 34 2.14 -10.45 -20.55
CA LEU A 34 2.73 -9.57 -19.52
C LEU A 34 3.47 -10.36 -18.42
N ASN A 35 2.87 -11.43 -17.90
CA ASN A 35 3.43 -12.33 -16.86
C ASN A 35 4.15 -11.61 -15.69
N ILE A 36 3.48 -10.59 -15.14
CA ILE A 36 3.91 -9.86 -13.94
C ILE A 36 2.97 -10.20 -12.78
N ARG A 37 3.55 -10.53 -11.63
CA ARG A 37 2.82 -10.75 -10.38
C ARG A 37 3.02 -9.55 -9.46
N ILE A 38 1.92 -9.00 -8.97
CA ILE A 38 1.92 -7.83 -8.09
C ILE A 38 1.34 -8.27 -6.76
N ALA A 39 2.07 -8.01 -5.67
CA ALA A 39 1.48 -8.07 -4.33
C ALA A 39 0.86 -6.69 -4.02
N LEU A 40 -0.45 -6.65 -3.86
CA LEU A 40 -1.19 -5.46 -3.46
C LEU A 40 -1.46 -5.54 -1.96
N ILE A 41 -1.04 -4.51 -1.23
CA ILE A 41 -1.28 -4.34 0.21
C ILE A 41 -1.95 -2.97 0.37
N SER A 42 -2.96 -2.86 1.22
CA SER A 42 -3.63 -1.59 1.52
C SER A 42 -4.04 -1.56 2.98
N ASP A 43 -4.36 -0.37 3.50
CA ASP A 43 -5.00 -0.19 4.82
C ASP A 43 -4.21 -0.87 5.93
N ILE A 44 -2.87 -0.73 5.89
CA ILE A 44 -1.96 -1.38 6.82
C ILE A 44 -2.26 -0.94 8.25
N HIS A 45 -2.56 0.36 8.45
CA HIS A 45 -2.82 0.98 9.75
C HIS A 45 -1.86 0.44 10.82
N MET A 46 -0.60 0.85 10.76
CA MET A 46 0.45 0.31 11.65
C MET A 46 0.11 0.36 13.15
N ARG A 47 -0.85 1.18 13.58
CA ARG A 47 -1.39 1.17 14.94
C ARG A 47 -2.07 -0.15 15.33
N PHE A 48 -2.82 -0.74 14.41
CA PHE A 48 -3.75 -1.84 14.64
C PHE A 48 -3.37 -3.13 13.91
N LEU A 49 -2.27 -3.12 13.14
CA LEU A 49 -1.81 -4.29 12.42
C LEU A 49 -1.51 -5.45 13.39
N MET A 50 -2.38 -6.48 13.35
CA MET A 50 -2.24 -7.67 14.20
C MET A 50 -1.51 -8.82 13.49
N VAL A 51 -1.33 -8.73 12.17
CA VAL A 51 -0.59 -9.72 11.38
C VAL A 51 0.90 -9.61 11.69
N PRO A 52 1.56 -10.68 12.17
CA PRO A 52 2.99 -10.67 12.39
C PRO A 52 3.78 -10.42 11.10
N SER A 53 4.85 -9.63 11.20
CA SER A 53 5.73 -9.35 10.06
C SER A 53 6.33 -10.62 9.43
N ASP A 54 6.59 -11.67 10.22
CA ASP A 54 7.05 -12.97 9.72
C ASP A 54 6.03 -13.64 8.81
N ASP A 55 4.76 -13.60 9.19
CA ASP A 55 3.69 -14.25 8.42
C ASP A 55 3.42 -13.48 7.13
N ALA A 56 3.45 -12.15 7.19
CA ALA A 56 3.42 -11.30 6.00
C ALA A 56 4.61 -11.57 5.06
N ALA A 57 5.84 -11.65 5.60
CA ALA A 57 7.04 -11.94 4.82
C ALA A 57 6.99 -13.34 4.17
N LYS A 58 6.54 -14.36 4.93
CA LYS A 58 6.33 -15.72 4.40
C LYS A 58 5.29 -15.73 3.30
N ALA A 59 4.18 -15.01 3.46
CA ALA A 59 3.14 -14.92 2.45
C ALA A 59 3.65 -14.25 1.16
N ILE A 60 4.40 -13.16 1.28
CA ILE A 60 5.04 -12.50 0.13
C ILE A 60 6.02 -13.45 -0.56
N SER A 61 6.95 -14.06 0.20
CA SER A 61 7.94 -14.99 -0.35
C SER A 61 7.29 -16.20 -1.05
N LYS A 62 6.29 -16.82 -0.42
CA LYS A 62 5.56 -17.97 -0.99
C LYS A 62 4.87 -17.64 -2.32
N ASN A 63 4.39 -16.42 -2.47
CA ASN A 63 3.68 -15.98 -3.67
C ASN A 63 4.59 -15.39 -4.75
N ASN A 64 5.86 -15.12 -4.42
CA ASN A 64 6.90 -14.66 -5.33
C ASN A 64 6.44 -13.52 -6.28
N PRO A 65 5.99 -12.37 -5.74
CA PRO A 65 5.61 -11.23 -6.56
C PRO A 65 6.85 -10.55 -7.14
N ASP A 66 6.68 -9.92 -8.30
CA ASP A 66 7.73 -9.15 -8.98
C ASP A 66 7.88 -7.74 -8.42
N LEU A 67 6.79 -7.21 -7.86
CA LEU A 67 6.75 -5.91 -7.19
C LEU A 67 5.64 -5.91 -6.14
N ILE A 68 5.78 -5.00 -5.17
CA ILE A 68 4.77 -4.73 -4.14
C ILE A 68 4.19 -3.33 -4.38
N ILE A 69 2.87 -3.23 -4.33
CA ILE A 69 2.15 -1.95 -4.26
C ILE A 69 1.53 -1.82 -2.88
N ILE A 70 1.78 -0.70 -2.21
CA ILE A 70 1.09 -0.29 -0.98
C ILE A 70 0.12 0.84 -1.33
N ALA A 71 -1.17 0.54 -1.29
CA ALA A 71 -2.24 1.38 -1.81
C ALA A 71 -2.80 2.37 -0.79
N GLY A 72 -2.01 2.85 0.17
CA GLY A 72 -2.39 3.88 1.15
C GLY A 72 -2.75 3.35 2.54
N ASP A 73 -3.11 4.29 3.42
CA ASP A 73 -3.44 4.12 4.84
C ASP A 73 -2.42 3.27 5.60
N ILE A 74 -1.18 3.80 5.61
CA ILE A 74 0.00 3.14 6.17
C ILE A 74 0.14 3.47 7.66
N ILE A 75 0.05 4.76 8.01
CA ILE A 75 0.31 5.29 9.35
C ILE A 75 -0.85 6.15 9.87
N ASP A 76 -1.16 6.00 11.16
CA ASP A 76 -2.14 6.86 11.83
C ASP A 76 -1.50 8.05 12.58
N LYS A 77 -0.23 7.91 12.97
CA LYS A 77 0.52 8.86 13.81
C LYS A 77 2.01 8.76 13.48
N GLU A 78 2.75 9.84 13.70
CA GLU A 78 4.19 9.92 13.46
C GLU A 78 4.99 8.76 14.08
N LYS A 79 4.65 8.37 15.32
CA LYS A 79 5.32 7.26 16.02
C LYS A 79 5.24 5.92 15.28
N HIS A 80 4.31 5.77 14.34
CA HIS A 80 4.15 4.55 13.53
C HIS A 80 5.07 4.52 12.31
N ILE A 81 5.73 5.62 11.94
CA ILE A 81 6.66 5.67 10.80
C ILE A 81 7.80 4.66 10.99
N TYR A 82 8.44 4.65 12.17
CA TYR A 82 9.50 3.70 12.47
C TYR A 82 9.02 2.25 12.55
N ALA A 83 7.77 2.03 12.99
CA ALA A 83 7.16 0.71 12.99
C ALA A 83 6.97 0.20 11.55
N PHE A 84 6.46 1.05 10.65
CA PHE A 84 6.36 0.76 9.23
C PHE A 84 7.73 0.45 8.62
N THR A 85 8.74 1.29 8.84
CA THR A 85 10.12 1.08 8.33
C THR A 85 10.66 -0.30 8.70
N ARG A 86 10.49 -0.75 9.95
CA ARG A 86 10.93 -2.08 10.38
C ARG A 86 10.11 -3.20 9.73
N TRP A 87 8.80 -3.00 9.67
CA TRP A 87 7.88 -3.98 9.08
C TRP A 87 8.18 -4.19 7.59
N ILE A 88 8.25 -3.11 6.81
CA ILE A 88 8.41 -3.21 5.36
C ILE A 88 9.76 -3.80 4.96
N LYS A 89 10.86 -3.47 5.66
CA LYS A 89 12.18 -4.10 5.44
C LYS A 89 12.12 -5.63 5.49
N LYS A 90 11.34 -6.15 6.43
CA LYS A 90 11.19 -7.59 6.63
C LYS A 90 10.24 -8.21 5.61
N VAL A 91 9.16 -7.51 5.26
CA VAL A 91 8.12 -8.00 4.35
C VAL A 91 8.55 -7.94 2.88
N SER A 92 9.21 -6.87 2.45
CA SER A 92 9.58 -6.68 1.05
C SER A 92 10.81 -7.49 0.63
N GLY A 93 11.75 -7.74 1.54
CA GLY A 93 13.07 -8.22 1.15
C GLY A 93 13.67 -7.32 0.06
N ASN A 94 14.04 -7.92 -1.08
CA ASN A 94 14.59 -7.22 -2.25
C ASN A 94 13.54 -6.87 -3.33
N ILE A 95 12.26 -7.13 -3.07
CA ILE A 95 11.19 -6.86 -4.04
C ILE A 95 10.96 -5.35 -4.11
N PRO A 96 10.92 -4.73 -5.31
CA PRO A 96 10.68 -3.29 -5.45
C PRO A 96 9.29 -2.93 -4.93
N VAL A 97 9.21 -1.83 -4.17
CA VAL A 97 7.98 -1.36 -3.52
C VAL A 97 7.59 0.02 -4.01
N TYR A 98 6.32 0.15 -4.39
CA TYR A 98 5.69 1.40 -4.80
C TYR A 98 4.53 1.71 -3.87
N LEU A 99 4.35 2.98 -3.51
CA LEU A 99 3.36 3.39 -2.52
C LEU A 99 2.63 4.65 -2.97
N VAL A 100 1.36 4.73 -2.60
CA VAL A 100 0.57 5.97 -2.58
C VAL A 100 0.17 6.30 -1.14
N LEU A 101 -0.30 7.52 -0.91
CA LEU A 101 -0.81 7.94 0.40
C LEU A 101 -2.32 7.75 0.47
N GLY A 102 -2.80 7.34 1.65
CA GLY A 102 -4.21 7.38 2.00
C GLY A 102 -4.60 8.58 2.85
N ASN A 103 -5.87 8.66 3.21
CA ASN A 103 -6.42 9.76 3.99
C ASN A 103 -5.87 9.78 5.43
N HIS A 104 -5.56 8.63 6.04
CA HIS A 104 -4.96 8.58 7.37
C HIS A 104 -3.52 9.08 7.36
N ASP A 105 -2.74 8.76 6.31
CA ASP A 105 -1.39 9.27 6.14
C ASP A 105 -1.40 10.80 6.06
N HIS A 106 -2.26 11.36 5.20
CA HIS A 106 -2.45 12.81 5.11
C HIS A 106 -2.95 13.44 6.41
N SER A 107 -3.86 12.78 7.14
CA SER A 107 -4.33 13.25 8.44
C SER A 107 -3.19 13.33 9.46
N CYS A 108 -2.30 12.34 9.47
CA CYS A 108 -1.08 12.36 10.28
C CYS A 108 -0.21 13.58 9.92
N PHE A 109 0.03 13.81 8.63
CA PHE A 109 0.85 14.92 8.15
C PHE A 109 0.24 16.29 8.45
N LYS A 110 -1.08 16.43 8.37
CA LYS A 110 -1.77 17.69 8.74
C LYS A 110 -1.65 18.00 10.23
N LYS A 111 -1.74 16.97 11.09
CA LYS A 111 -1.61 17.11 12.54
C LYS A 111 -0.17 17.38 12.97
N ASN A 112 0.81 16.79 12.30
CA ASN A 112 2.22 17.10 12.50
C ASN A 112 2.94 17.21 11.14
N PRO A 113 3.13 18.42 10.60
CA PRO A 113 3.79 18.61 9.30
C PRO A 113 5.17 17.97 9.18
N LYS A 114 5.96 17.95 10.26
CA LYS A 114 7.31 17.32 10.28
C LYS A 114 7.26 15.82 9.98
N SER A 115 6.14 15.16 10.30
CA SER A 115 5.99 13.72 10.07
C SER A 115 5.99 13.36 8.58
N LYS A 116 5.61 14.29 7.69
CA LYS A 116 5.69 14.08 6.24
C LYS A 116 7.13 13.98 5.77
N ASP A 117 7.98 14.90 6.19
CA ASP A 117 9.40 14.92 5.79
C ASP A 117 10.14 13.69 6.34
N ILE A 118 9.86 13.32 7.59
CA ILE A 118 10.40 12.11 8.22
C ILE A 118 9.94 10.86 7.46
N PHE A 119 8.67 10.78 7.09
CA PHE A 119 8.14 9.66 6.32
C PHE A 119 8.82 9.57 4.95
N MET A 120 8.85 10.66 4.19
CA MET A 120 9.47 10.71 2.86
C MET A 120 10.97 10.38 2.90
N LEU A 121 11.70 10.86 3.91
CA LEU A 121 13.11 10.52 4.10
C LEU A 121 13.30 9.03 4.38
N ASN A 122 12.48 8.43 5.25
CA ASN A 122 12.53 7.00 5.52
C ASN A 122 12.23 6.16 4.28
N ILE A 123 11.17 6.50 3.55
CA ILE A 123 10.82 5.87 2.27
C ILE A 123 11.99 5.90 1.29
N LYS A 124 12.62 7.07 1.11
CA LYS A 124 13.77 7.24 0.23
C LYS A 124 14.96 6.40 0.69
N ASN A 125 15.27 6.39 1.99
CA ASN A 125 16.39 5.63 2.55
C ASN A 125 16.20 4.11 2.45
N LEU A 126 14.95 3.66 2.37
CA LEU A 126 14.59 2.26 2.13
C LEU A 126 14.62 1.87 0.64
N GLY A 127 14.80 2.85 -0.27
CA GLY A 127 14.70 2.62 -1.72
C GLY A 127 13.28 2.37 -2.22
N LEU A 128 12.26 2.67 -1.42
CA LEU A 128 10.85 2.55 -1.83
C LEU A 128 10.45 3.79 -2.63
N LYS A 129 9.50 3.64 -3.55
CA LYS A 129 9.06 4.75 -4.40
C LYS A 129 7.66 5.23 -4.03
N LEU A 130 7.58 6.45 -3.50
CA LEU A 130 6.32 7.14 -3.23
C LEU A 130 5.83 7.88 -4.47
N LEU A 131 4.59 7.62 -4.88
CA LEU A 131 3.95 8.18 -6.05
C LEU A 131 2.80 9.11 -5.62
N ILE A 132 3.07 10.42 -5.59
CA ILE A 132 2.06 11.45 -5.28
C ILE A 132 1.81 12.26 -6.56
N ASN A 133 0.73 11.96 -7.26
CA ASN A 133 0.47 12.48 -8.60
C ASN A 133 1.68 12.29 -9.52
N ASP A 134 2.28 11.11 -9.46
CA ASP A 134 3.51 10.78 -10.16
C ASP A 134 3.38 9.42 -10.82
N SER A 135 4.20 9.16 -11.83
CA SER A 135 4.25 7.86 -12.47
C SER A 135 5.68 7.39 -12.68
N THR A 136 5.80 6.08 -12.82
CA THR A 136 7.05 5.38 -13.06
C THR A 136 6.80 4.15 -13.90
N ILE A 137 7.84 3.67 -14.56
CA ILE A 137 7.78 2.43 -15.33
C ILE A 137 8.47 1.31 -14.57
N PHE A 138 7.79 0.18 -14.47
CA PHE A 138 8.37 -1.10 -14.05
C PHE A 138 8.63 -1.94 -15.29
N ARG A 139 9.81 -2.56 -15.37
CA ARG A 139 10.20 -3.40 -16.52
C ARG A 139 10.61 -4.78 -16.07
N LYS A 140 10.11 -5.81 -16.77
CA LYS A 140 10.46 -7.22 -16.55
C LYS A 140 10.36 -7.98 -17.87
N ASN A 141 11.38 -8.77 -18.22
CA ASN A 141 11.37 -9.67 -19.39
C ASN A 141 10.95 -8.99 -20.71
N GLY A 142 11.47 -7.78 -20.97
CA GLY A 142 11.11 -7.01 -22.18
C GLY A 142 9.70 -6.43 -22.16
N LYS A 143 8.96 -6.59 -21.06
CA LYS A 143 7.65 -5.98 -20.82
C LYS A 143 7.75 -4.80 -19.88
N SER A 144 6.78 -3.90 -20.01
CA SER A 144 6.75 -2.63 -19.31
C SER A 144 5.35 -2.29 -18.80
N VAL A 145 5.28 -1.80 -17.57
CA VAL A 145 4.04 -1.36 -16.93
C VAL A 145 4.26 0.02 -16.34
N ASN A 146 3.41 0.96 -16.71
CA ASN A 146 3.33 2.23 -16.00
C ASN A 146 2.59 2.02 -14.68
N LEU A 147 3.23 2.42 -13.59
CA LEU A 147 2.63 2.55 -12.27
C LEU A 147 2.35 4.05 -12.05
N ILE A 148 1.08 4.40 -11.90
CA ILE A 148 0.61 5.78 -11.83
C ILE A 148 -0.03 5.97 -10.46
N GLY A 149 0.63 6.70 -9.57
CA GLY A 149 0.09 7.02 -8.25
C GLY A 149 -0.64 8.36 -8.28
N ILE A 150 -1.90 8.33 -7.87
CA ILE A 150 -2.77 9.50 -7.76
C ILE A 150 -2.98 9.75 -6.28
N ASP A 151 -2.76 10.99 -5.86
CA ASP A 151 -2.90 11.37 -4.46
C ASP A 151 -4.34 11.18 -3.97
N ASP A 152 -4.57 11.13 -2.65
CA ASP A 152 -5.92 10.98 -2.12
C ASP A 152 -6.80 12.22 -2.45
N TYR A 153 -8.03 11.97 -2.91
CA TYR A 153 -9.01 13.00 -3.28
C TYR A 153 -9.52 13.81 -2.10
N ARG A 154 -9.69 13.17 -0.95
CA ARG A 154 -10.38 13.78 0.20
C ARG A 154 -9.43 14.59 1.06
N GLN A 155 -8.20 14.13 1.22
CA GLN A 155 -7.21 14.71 2.13
C GLN A 155 -5.94 15.20 1.44
N GLY A 156 -5.63 14.71 0.24
CA GLY A 156 -4.47 15.10 -0.56
C GLY A 156 -4.75 16.26 -1.51
N LYS A 157 -3.92 16.38 -2.55
CA LYS A 157 -4.08 17.35 -3.64
C LYS A 157 -3.96 16.64 -4.98
N THR A 158 -5.02 16.00 -5.43
CA THR A 158 -5.03 15.23 -6.68
C THR A 158 -4.69 16.07 -7.90
N ASN A 159 -3.87 15.52 -8.79
CA ASN A 159 -3.58 16.08 -10.09
C ASN A 159 -3.39 14.95 -11.11
N LYS A 160 -4.49 14.50 -11.73
CA LYS A 160 -4.48 13.41 -12.73
C LYS A 160 -3.55 13.74 -13.91
N GLY A 161 -3.57 14.98 -14.38
CA GLY A 161 -2.74 15.43 -15.51
C GLY A 161 -1.25 15.29 -15.20
N LEU A 162 -0.82 15.71 -14.00
CA LEU A 162 0.56 15.55 -13.55
C LEU A 162 0.93 14.07 -13.41
N ALA A 163 0.07 13.25 -12.80
CA ALA A 163 0.31 11.82 -12.63
C ALA A 163 0.52 11.10 -13.97
N LEU A 164 -0.26 11.47 -14.99
CA LEU A 164 -0.20 10.90 -16.32
C LEU A 164 0.91 11.49 -17.19
N SER A 165 1.46 12.66 -16.83
CA SER A 165 2.41 13.38 -17.69
C SER A 165 3.73 12.64 -17.92
N LYS A 166 4.13 11.76 -16.99
CA LYS A 166 5.38 10.98 -17.07
C LYS A 166 5.18 9.52 -17.50
N LYS A 167 3.96 9.13 -17.88
CA LYS A 167 3.69 7.76 -18.34
C LYS A 167 4.41 7.52 -19.66
N ASP A 168 4.96 6.32 -19.84
CA ASP A 168 5.50 5.90 -21.13
C ASP A 168 4.34 5.49 -22.06
N PRO A 169 4.08 6.19 -23.17
CA PRO A 169 2.99 5.84 -24.08
C PRO A 169 3.15 4.47 -24.74
N SER A 170 4.38 3.92 -24.76
CA SER A 170 4.71 2.63 -25.34
C SER A 170 4.59 1.45 -24.37
N ALA A 171 4.24 1.71 -23.10
CA ALA A 171 4.14 0.66 -22.10
C ALA A 171 3.03 -0.36 -22.43
N ASP A 172 3.27 -1.63 -22.13
CA ASP A 172 2.32 -2.72 -22.39
C ASP A 172 1.04 -2.62 -21.53
N MET A 173 1.09 -1.92 -20.39
CA MET A 173 -0.04 -1.73 -19.48
C MET A 173 0.11 -0.48 -18.62
N ASN A 174 -1.03 0.13 -18.25
CA ASN A 174 -1.09 1.18 -17.24
C ASN A 174 -1.82 0.64 -16.00
N ILE A 175 -1.23 0.83 -14.83
CA ILE A 175 -1.83 0.54 -13.53
C ILE A 175 -1.90 1.85 -12.75
N ALA A 176 -3.12 2.36 -12.57
CA ALA A 176 -3.38 3.51 -11.71
C ALA A 176 -3.68 3.04 -10.28
N ILE A 177 -3.12 3.74 -9.31
CA ILE A 177 -3.19 3.41 -7.89
C ILE A 177 -3.67 4.68 -7.18
N SER A 178 -4.77 4.55 -6.43
CA SER A 178 -5.30 5.62 -5.58
C SER A 178 -5.96 4.99 -4.36
N HIS A 179 -5.79 5.60 -3.20
CA HIS A 179 -6.48 5.21 -1.98
C HIS A 179 -7.87 5.86 -1.90
N ASN A 180 -8.60 5.86 -3.02
CA ASN A 180 -9.93 6.42 -3.05
C ASN A 180 -10.82 5.63 -4.02
N PRO A 181 -11.86 4.95 -3.52
CA PRO A 181 -12.72 4.13 -4.38
C PRO A 181 -13.52 4.99 -5.38
N GLU A 182 -13.77 6.26 -5.07
CA GLU A 182 -14.50 7.18 -5.96
C GLU A 182 -13.73 7.45 -7.26
N PHE A 183 -12.40 7.25 -7.27
CA PHE A 183 -11.59 7.46 -8.47
C PHE A 183 -12.02 6.55 -9.62
N ALA A 184 -12.41 5.30 -9.34
CA ALA A 184 -12.84 4.35 -10.37
C ALA A 184 -14.13 4.79 -11.10
N LEU A 185 -14.86 5.75 -10.53
CA LEU A 185 -16.11 6.28 -11.06
C LEU A 185 -15.95 7.65 -11.75
N SER A 186 -14.73 8.18 -11.86
CA SER A 186 -14.42 9.57 -12.29
C SER A 186 -13.48 9.67 -13.49
#